data_AF-A0A2N1RQ42-F1
#
_entry.id   AF-A0A2N1RQ42-F1
#
_cell.length_a   1.000
_cell.length_b   1.000
_cell.length_c   1.000
_cell.angle_alpha   90.00
_cell.angle_beta   90.00
_cell.angle_gamma   90.00
#
_symmetry.space_group_name_H-M   'P 1'
#
loop_
_entity.id
_entity.type
_entity.pdbx_description
1 polymer ?
#
loop_
_entity_poly.entity_id
_entity_poly.type
_entity_poly.pdbx_seq_one_letter_code
_entity_poly.pdbx_strand_id
1 'polypeptide(L)'
;MAQMERVTNIKFAESLERNRTALNSAFDYFSSGDSSSDPEDVLNIFTGLLNPLFDEGLNVTDKTVISVFKSLLKLKSKGLIGKNGRFKNLERHLYSIAACHKRLLSEHGGLFMINIFNALLNLYGKNITSIEKWVSILSTIDPDIEFDTFRKAGFILAWRCGAASGRESAAELIRTLDHKILNAVFEMKNIDNSAVKQLHKIITNEPWRDPADFSIDNSAVPPVFRTAGGFSGYGREFRSLPAAAVIDDCIYATDGLDVFKLHADYYGSELIRDNEVKPESIRPGGVVNRFVKDGSFIINNKSYPLPSGWKTGITSIAVSRNIIVWTLRDSYKLYIAGISPLK
;
A
#
# COMPACT_ATOMS: atom_id res chain seq x y z
N MET A 1 3.37 37.58 -18.97
CA MET A 1 3.04 37.22 -20.37
C MET A 1 3.90 36.08 -20.92
N ALA A 2 5.19 35.94 -20.56
CA ALA A 2 6.03 34.82 -21.02
C ALA A 2 5.63 33.41 -20.49
N GLN A 3 4.78 33.30 -19.45
CA GLN A 3 4.37 32.00 -18.88
C GLN A 3 3.20 31.32 -19.61
N MET A 4 2.47 32.00 -20.51
CA MET A 4 1.38 31.38 -21.29
C MET A 4 1.88 30.59 -22.52
N GLU A 5 3.15 30.69 -22.89
CA GLU A 5 3.72 29.98 -24.05
C GLU A 5 3.75 28.45 -23.90
N ARG A 6 3.50 27.91 -22.69
CA ARG A 6 3.48 26.46 -22.42
C ARG A 6 2.10 25.81 -22.55
N VAL A 7 1.05 26.62 -22.65
CA VAL A 7 -0.31 26.12 -22.84
C VAL A 7 -0.62 26.24 -24.33
N THR A 8 -0.41 25.15 -25.07
CA THR A 8 -0.64 25.10 -26.51
C THR A 8 -2.12 24.98 -26.87
N ASN A 9 -2.94 24.52 -25.93
CA ASN A 9 -4.37 24.28 -26.14
C ASN A 9 -5.21 25.51 -25.77
N ILE A 10 -5.92 26.08 -26.75
CA ILE A 10 -6.76 27.28 -26.58
C ILE A 10 -7.83 27.08 -25.49
N LYS A 11 -8.51 25.93 -25.47
CA LYS A 11 -9.57 25.66 -24.48
C LYS A 11 -9.02 25.60 -23.06
N PHE A 12 -7.81 25.07 -22.90
CA PHE A 12 -7.16 25.05 -21.59
C PHE A 12 -6.76 26.47 -21.17
N ALA A 13 -6.18 27.27 -22.07
CA ALA A 13 -5.84 28.66 -21.80
C ALA A 13 -7.07 29.49 -21.37
N GLU A 14 -8.21 29.31 -22.05
CA GLU A 14 -9.47 29.94 -21.67
C GLU A 14 -9.96 29.50 -20.28
N SER A 15 -9.84 28.21 -19.94
CA SER A 15 -10.18 27.72 -18.59
C SER A 15 -9.25 28.31 -17.53
N LEU A 16 -7.95 28.44 -17.80
CA LEU A 16 -7.02 29.10 -16.87
C LEU A 16 -7.40 30.56 -16.64
N GLU A 17 -7.74 31.30 -17.70
CA GLU A 17 -8.14 32.71 -17.56
C GLU A 17 -9.44 32.85 -16.75
N ARG A 18 -10.46 32.01 -17.03
CA ARG A 18 -11.72 32.00 -16.25
C ARG A 18 -11.50 31.71 -14.77
N ASN A 19 -10.53 30.84 -14.44
CA ASN A 19 -10.27 30.41 -13.07
C ASN A 19 -9.12 31.17 -12.39
N ARG A 20 -8.53 32.18 -13.04
CA ARG A 20 -7.31 32.88 -12.60
C ARG A 20 -7.37 33.33 -11.15
N THR A 21 -8.46 33.98 -10.73
CA THR A 21 -8.63 34.45 -9.35
C THR A 21 -8.58 33.29 -8.35
N ALA A 22 -9.30 32.20 -8.62
CA ALA A 22 -9.34 31.04 -7.73
C ALA A 22 -8.00 30.29 -7.64
N LEU A 23 -7.29 30.20 -8.78
CA LEU A 23 -5.95 29.59 -8.84
C LEU A 23 -4.93 30.44 -8.06
N ASN A 24 -4.91 31.77 -8.27
CA ASN A 24 -4.03 32.67 -7.55
C ASN A 24 -4.30 32.64 -6.04
N SER A 25 -5.56 32.74 -5.61
CA SER A 25 -5.90 32.64 -4.19
C SER A 25 -5.47 31.30 -3.56
N ALA A 26 -5.55 30.20 -4.31
CA ALA A 26 -5.05 28.91 -3.83
C ALA A 26 -3.51 28.93 -3.71
N PHE A 27 -2.81 29.48 -4.71
CA PHE A 27 -1.36 29.61 -4.68
C PHE A 27 -0.88 30.44 -3.48
N ASP A 28 -1.50 31.60 -3.26
CA ASP A 28 -1.18 32.50 -2.14
C ASP A 28 -1.39 31.81 -0.79
N TYR A 29 -2.51 31.11 -0.64
CA TYR A 29 -2.81 30.34 0.57
C TYR A 29 -1.71 29.31 0.88
N PHE A 30 -1.32 28.49 -0.11
CA PHE A 30 -0.31 27.44 0.11
C PHE A 30 1.13 27.98 0.19
N SER A 31 1.42 29.13 -0.40
CA SER A 31 2.75 29.75 -0.36
C SER A 31 2.99 30.55 0.92
N SER A 32 1.94 31.03 1.59
CA SER A 32 2.04 31.82 2.84
C SER A 32 2.74 31.08 4.00
N GLY A 33 2.78 29.75 3.97
CA GLY A 33 3.43 28.90 4.98
C GLY A 33 4.77 28.28 4.55
N ASP A 34 5.18 28.43 3.29
CA ASP A 34 6.38 27.80 2.74
C ASP A 34 7.03 28.70 1.68
N SER A 35 8.14 29.34 2.05
CA SER A 35 8.90 30.28 1.20
C SER A 35 9.59 29.61 0.01
N SER A 36 9.47 28.29 -0.16
CA SER A 36 10.16 27.50 -1.20
C SER A 36 9.30 27.12 -2.41
N SER A 37 8.06 27.61 -2.49
CA SER A 37 7.12 27.28 -3.56
C SER A 37 7.53 27.93 -4.89
N ASP A 38 8.32 27.22 -5.69
CA ASP A 38 8.63 27.60 -7.08
C ASP A 38 7.35 27.51 -7.93
N PRO A 39 6.75 28.64 -8.38
CA PRO A 39 5.53 28.63 -9.17
C PRO A 39 5.69 27.88 -10.48
N GLU A 40 6.89 27.90 -11.06
CA GLU A 40 7.19 27.30 -12.35
C GLU A 40 7.14 25.77 -12.28
N ASP A 41 7.64 25.20 -11.18
CA ASP A 41 7.62 23.77 -10.92
C ASP A 41 6.18 23.27 -10.78
N VAL A 42 5.34 23.98 -10.02
CA VAL A 42 3.91 23.63 -9.88
C VAL A 42 3.20 23.73 -11.22
N LEU A 43 3.47 24.78 -12.00
CA LEU A 43 2.85 24.97 -13.31
C LEU A 43 3.24 23.87 -14.30
N ASN A 44 4.48 23.40 -14.28
CA ASN A 44 4.95 22.30 -15.15
C ASN A 44 4.23 20.98 -14.84
N ILE A 45 4.12 20.64 -13.55
CA ILE A 45 3.39 19.45 -13.08
C ILE A 45 1.92 19.55 -13.51
N PHE A 46 1.33 20.72 -13.29
CA PHE A 46 -0.08 20.97 -13.57
C PHE A 46 -0.43 20.90 -15.06
N THR A 47 0.37 21.55 -15.90
CA THR A 47 0.18 21.53 -17.36
C THR A 47 0.47 20.14 -17.93
N GLY A 48 1.48 19.42 -17.42
CA GLY A 48 1.77 18.04 -17.82
C GLY A 48 0.62 17.06 -17.57
N LEU A 49 -0.20 17.31 -16.54
CA LEU A 49 -1.39 16.50 -16.24
C LEU A 49 -2.61 16.89 -17.07
N LEU A 50 -2.86 18.20 -17.25
CA LEU A 50 -4.10 18.67 -17.86
C LEU A 50 -4.02 18.86 -19.38
N ASN A 51 -2.87 19.27 -19.95
CA ASN A 51 -2.73 19.45 -21.40
C ASN A 51 -3.23 18.21 -22.18
N PRO A 52 -2.81 16.97 -21.85
CA PRO A 52 -3.25 15.79 -22.59
C PRO A 52 -4.77 15.58 -22.58
N LEU A 53 -5.46 16.01 -21.51
CA LEU A 53 -6.91 15.87 -21.42
C LEU A 53 -7.63 16.84 -22.38
N PHE A 54 -7.14 18.08 -22.47
CA PHE A 54 -7.69 19.08 -23.38
C PHE A 54 -7.34 18.78 -24.84
N ASP A 55 -6.15 18.23 -25.10
CA ASP A 55 -5.71 17.83 -26.45
C ASP A 55 -6.55 16.68 -27.00
N GLU A 56 -6.98 15.75 -26.15
CA GLU A 56 -7.90 14.66 -26.51
C GLU A 56 -9.38 15.09 -26.54
N GLY A 57 -9.66 16.36 -26.22
CA GLY A 57 -11.02 16.90 -26.23
C GLY A 57 -11.92 16.36 -25.11
N LEU A 58 -11.33 15.84 -24.02
CA LEU A 58 -12.10 15.41 -22.85
C LEU A 58 -12.80 16.61 -22.19
N ASN A 59 -13.95 16.34 -21.58
CA ASN A 59 -14.74 17.37 -20.88
C ASN A 59 -14.13 17.68 -19.50
N VAL A 60 -13.12 18.55 -19.47
CA VAL A 60 -12.49 19.01 -18.23
C VAL A 60 -13.22 20.24 -17.69
N THR A 61 -13.91 20.07 -16.56
CA THR A 61 -14.64 21.18 -15.93
C THR A 61 -13.71 22.14 -15.19
N ASP A 62 -14.14 23.40 -15.03
CA ASP A 62 -13.42 24.40 -14.23
C ASP A 62 -13.19 23.92 -12.76
N LYS A 63 -14.16 23.17 -12.21
CA LYS A 63 -14.04 22.50 -10.91
C LYS A 63 -12.89 21.47 -10.90
N THR A 64 -12.76 20.68 -11.95
CA THR A 64 -11.67 19.71 -12.12
C THR A 64 -10.32 20.44 -12.12
N VAL A 65 -10.18 21.47 -12.96
CA VAL A 65 -8.96 22.30 -13.07
C VAL A 65 -8.53 22.84 -11.70
N ILE A 66 -9.42 23.51 -10.99
CA ILE A 66 -9.15 24.06 -9.64
C ILE A 66 -8.79 22.93 -8.65
N SER A 67 -9.50 21.80 -8.67
CA SER A 67 -9.29 20.71 -7.72
C SER A 67 -7.93 20.03 -7.91
N VAL A 68 -7.49 19.85 -9.16
CA VAL A 68 -6.17 19.30 -9.51
C VAL A 68 -5.10 20.25 -9.01
N PHE A 69 -5.21 21.55 -9.32
CA PHE A 69 -4.25 22.57 -8.90
C PHE A 69 -4.09 22.62 -7.38
N LYS A 70 -5.19 22.69 -6.62
CA LYS A 70 -5.18 22.67 -5.15
C LYS A 70 -4.53 21.40 -4.58
N SER A 71 -4.75 20.26 -5.23
CA SER A 71 -4.16 18.99 -4.80
C SER A 71 -2.65 18.97 -5.00
N LEU A 72 -2.16 19.50 -6.13
CA LEU A 72 -0.72 19.63 -6.39
C LEU A 72 -0.07 20.59 -5.37
N LEU A 73 -0.67 21.75 -5.11
CA LEU A 73 -0.17 22.68 -4.10
C LEU A 73 -0.12 22.05 -2.70
N LYS A 74 -1.13 21.26 -2.34
CA LYS A 74 -1.14 20.51 -1.07
C LYS A 74 -0.04 19.45 -0.99
N LEU A 75 0.25 18.74 -2.08
CA LEU A 75 1.34 17.77 -2.12
C LEU A 75 2.72 18.46 -2.12
N LYS A 76 2.83 19.58 -2.83
CA LYS A 76 4.03 20.40 -2.95
C LYS A 76 4.42 21.05 -1.63
N SER A 77 3.50 21.71 -0.94
CA SER A 77 3.71 22.32 0.39
C SER A 77 4.08 21.31 1.49
N LYS A 78 3.83 20.02 1.26
CA LYS A 78 4.32 18.93 2.13
C LYS A 78 5.69 18.37 1.70
N GLY A 79 6.34 18.98 0.71
CA GLY A 79 7.60 18.53 0.12
C GLY A 79 7.51 17.12 -0.50
N LEU A 80 6.33 16.70 -0.99
CA LEU A 80 6.14 15.34 -1.52
C LEU A 80 6.48 15.23 -3.01
N ILE A 81 6.19 16.27 -3.78
CA ILE A 81 6.36 16.32 -5.25
C ILE A 81 7.19 17.53 -5.72
N GLY A 82 7.55 17.52 -7.00
CA GLY A 82 8.28 18.59 -7.69
C GLY A 82 9.81 18.48 -7.62
N LYS A 83 10.51 19.48 -8.15
CA LYS A 83 11.98 19.51 -8.31
C LYS A 83 12.76 19.16 -7.05
N ASN A 84 12.28 19.63 -5.89
CA ASN A 84 12.85 19.37 -4.56
C ASN A 84 12.00 18.40 -3.71
N GLY A 85 11.04 17.72 -4.32
CA GLY A 85 10.17 16.77 -3.64
C GLY A 85 10.90 15.51 -3.18
N ARG A 86 10.50 14.98 -2.01
CA ARG A 86 11.06 13.77 -1.41
C ARG A 86 10.83 12.51 -2.23
N PHE A 87 9.78 12.46 -3.05
CA PHE A 87 9.30 11.23 -3.70
C PHE A 87 9.19 11.35 -5.23
N LYS A 88 10.27 11.75 -5.91
CA LYS A 88 10.29 11.94 -7.38
C LYS A 88 9.80 10.73 -8.18
N ASN A 89 10.11 9.51 -7.73
CA ASN A 89 9.65 8.30 -8.41
C ASN A 89 8.13 8.11 -8.31
N LEU A 90 7.53 8.51 -7.17
CA LEU A 90 6.07 8.41 -7.00
C LEU A 90 5.34 9.40 -7.90
N GLU A 91 5.91 10.57 -8.15
CA GLU A 91 5.38 11.54 -9.12
C GLU A 91 5.31 10.94 -10.53
N ARG A 92 6.37 10.25 -10.97
CA ARG A 92 6.37 9.55 -12.27
C ARG A 92 5.28 8.47 -12.35
N HIS A 93 5.08 7.71 -11.28
CA HIS A 93 4.03 6.70 -11.23
C HIS A 93 2.63 7.31 -11.25
N LEU A 94 2.42 8.44 -10.56
CA LEU A 94 1.17 9.19 -10.64
C LEU A 94 0.87 9.62 -12.09
N TYR A 95 1.85 10.17 -12.81
CA TYR A 95 1.66 10.53 -14.22
C TYR A 95 1.35 9.32 -15.09
N SER A 96 2.04 8.20 -14.90
CA SER A 96 1.79 6.97 -15.65
C SER A 96 0.34 6.51 -15.50
N ILE A 97 -0.17 6.48 -14.26
CA ILE A 97 -1.56 6.07 -13.99
C ILE A 97 -2.55 7.09 -14.54
N ALA A 98 -2.29 8.39 -14.35
CA ALA A 98 -3.13 9.45 -14.90
C ALA A 98 -3.21 9.43 -16.44
N ALA A 99 -2.11 9.09 -17.12
CA ALA A 99 -2.07 8.98 -18.57
C ALA A 99 -2.86 7.78 -19.10
N CYS A 100 -2.95 6.68 -18.34
CA CYS A 100 -3.78 5.53 -18.68
C CYS A 100 -5.27 5.75 -18.35
N HIS A 101 -5.57 6.58 -17.35
CA HIS A 101 -6.90 6.79 -16.78
C HIS A 101 -7.37 8.24 -16.89
N LYS A 102 -7.19 8.84 -18.07
CA LYS A 102 -7.47 10.26 -18.35
C LYS A 102 -8.90 10.66 -18.06
N ARG A 103 -9.86 9.77 -18.38
CA ARG A 103 -11.28 9.98 -18.09
C ARG A 103 -11.52 10.16 -16.59
N LEU A 104 -10.97 9.28 -15.76
CA LEU A 104 -11.07 9.39 -14.30
C LEU A 104 -10.45 10.69 -13.77
N LEU A 105 -9.30 11.11 -14.32
CA LEU A 105 -8.72 12.40 -13.97
C LEU A 105 -9.61 13.58 -14.38
N SER A 106 -10.22 13.53 -15.57
CA SER A 106 -11.11 14.59 -16.05
C SER A 106 -12.39 14.73 -15.22
N GLU A 107 -12.96 13.61 -14.77
CA GLU A 107 -14.23 13.55 -14.03
C GLU A 107 -14.03 13.80 -12.53
N HIS A 108 -12.95 13.27 -11.93
CA HIS A 108 -12.73 13.29 -10.47
C HIS A 108 -11.58 14.20 -10.02
N GLY A 109 -10.75 14.68 -10.94
CA GLY A 109 -9.73 15.72 -10.69
C GLY A 109 -8.82 15.42 -9.51
N GLY A 110 -8.80 16.35 -8.55
CA GLY A 110 -7.97 16.25 -7.35
C GLY A 110 -8.22 15.01 -6.51
N LEU A 111 -9.47 14.50 -6.46
CA LEU A 111 -9.80 13.31 -5.69
C LEU A 111 -9.11 12.07 -6.26
N PHE A 112 -9.07 11.92 -7.59
CA PHE A 112 -8.35 10.84 -8.25
C PHE A 112 -6.85 10.90 -7.90
N MET A 113 -6.23 12.07 -8.03
CA MET A 113 -4.79 12.22 -7.75
C MET A 113 -4.43 11.91 -6.30
N ILE A 114 -5.19 12.42 -5.33
CA ILE A 114 -4.90 12.20 -3.91
C ILE A 114 -5.06 10.72 -3.55
N ASN A 115 -6.05 10.02 -4.09
CA ASN A 115 -6.21 8.58 -3.86
C ASN A 115 -5.02 7.77 -4.40
N ILE A 116 -4.58 8.06 -5.63
CA ILE A 116 -3.41 7.40 -6.22
C ILE A 116 -2.15 7.70 -5.42
N PHE A 117 -1.91 8.98 -5.09
CA PHE A 117 -0.69 9.36 -4.37
C PHE A 117 -0.63 8.78 -2.96
N ASN A 118 -1.76 8.70 -2.26
CA ASN A 118 -1.82 8.04 -0.94
C ASN A 118 -1.53 6.54 -1.05
N ALA A 119 -2.07 5.86 -2.07
CA ALA A 119 -1.76 4.44 -2.30
C ALA A 119 -0.27 4.24 -2.59
N LEU A 120 0.31 5.08 -3.44
CA LEU A 120 1.75 5.07 -3.75
C LEU A 120 2.61 5.30 -2.50
N LEU A 121 2.26 6.27 -1.65
CA LEU A 121 2.96 6.54 -0.39
C LEU A 121 2.91 5.33 0.56
N ASN A 122 1.75 4.69 0.68
CA ASN A 122 1.57 3.51 1.54
C ASN A 122 2.45 2.34 1.07
N LEU A 123 2.59 2.16 -0.25
CA LEU A 123 3.41 1.11 -0.84
C LEU A 123 4.91 1.43 -0.82
N TYR A 124 5.29 2.71 -0.86
CA TYR A 124 6.69 3.15 -0.86
C TYR A 124 7.49 2.65 0.36
N GLY A 125 6.86 2.58 1.52
CA GLY A 125 7.50 2.05 2.74
C GLY A 125 7.72 0.54 2.77
N LYS A 126 7.18 -0.20 1.78
CA LYS A 126 7.15 -1.67 1.74
C LYS A 126 8.25 -2.25 0.87
N ASN A 127 8.18 -2.03 -0.45
CA ASN A 127 9.15 -2.53 -1.44
C ASN A 127 8.98 -1.79 -2.78
N ILE A 128 10.07 -1.40 -3.44
CA ILE A 128 10.03 -0.73 -4.75
C ILE A 128 9.40 -1.61 -5.84
N THR A 129 9.69 -2.93 -5.85
CA THR A 129 9.14 -3.83 -6.86
C THR A 129 7.63 -4.01 -6.70
N SER A 130 7.12 -3.88 -5.47
CA SER A 130 5.68 -3.88 -5.19
C SER A 130 4.98 -2.66 -5.80
N ILE A 131 5.60 -1.48 -5.79
CA ILE A 131 5.03 -0.28 -6.43
C ILE A 131 4.99 -0.47 -7.95
N GLU A 132 6.09 -0.92 -8.54
CA GLU A 132 6.16 -1.13 -10.00
C GLU A 132 5.12 -2.14 -10.47
N LYS A 133 4.96 -3.25 -9.73
CA LYS A 133 3.91 -4.24 -10.00
C LYS A 133 2.51 -3.63 -9.86
N TRP A 134 2.27 -2.86 -8.79
CA TRP A 134 0.98 -2.20 -8.56
C TRP A 134 0.62 -1.24 -9.70
N VAL A 135 1.54 -0.35 -10.07
CA VAL A 135 1.38 0.62 -11.16
C VAL A 135 1.15 -0.09 -12.49
N SER A 136 1.95 -1.11 -12.79
CA SER A 136 1.84 -1.88 -14.02
C SER A 136 0.45 -2.50 -14.17
N ILE A 137 -0.02 -3.25 -13.16
CA ILE A 137 -1.33 -3.91 -13.24
C ILE A 137 -2.45 -2.87 -13.27
N LEU A 138 -2.41 -1.86 -12.40
CA LEU A 138 -3.44 -0.82 -12.36
C LEU A 138 -3.56 -0.05 -13.68
N SER A 139 -2.45 0.10 -14.43
CA SER A 139 -2.42 0.76 -15.73
C SER A 139 -3.02 -0.08 -16.87
N THR A 140 -3.21 -1.40 -16.65
CA THR A 140 -3.86 -2.30 -17.62
C THR A 140 -5.36 -2.48 -17.39
N ILE A 141 -5.87 -1.96 -16.27
CA ILE A 141 -7.30 -1.90 -16.02
C ILE A 141 -7.97 -1.03 -17.08
N ASP A 142 -9.20 -1.39 -17.46
CA ASP A 142 -10.01 -0.69 -18.45
C ASP A 142 -10.00 0.84 -18.24
N PRO A 143 -9.56 1.66 -19.23
CA PRO A 143 -9.54 3.12 -19.11
C PRO A 143 -10.90 3.76 -18.86
N ASP A 144 -11.99 3.07 -19.20
CA ASP A 144 -13.39 3.53 -19.04
C ASP A 144 -14.05 3.00 -17.75
N ILE A 145 -13.27 2.40 -16.86
CA ILE A 145 -13.74 1.89 -15.57
C ILE A 145 -14.39 3.00 -14.72
N GLU A 146 -15.43 2.65 -13.97
CA GLU A 146 -16.04 3.54 -12.98
C GLU A 146 -15.08 3.77 -11.78
N PHE A 147 -15.09 4.98 -11.23
CA PHE A 147 -14.09 5.41 -10.24
C PHE A 147 -14.07 4.59 -8.94
N ASP A 148 -15.23 4.24 -8.37
CA ASP A 148 -15.26 3.38 -7.18
C ASP A 148 -14.77 1.97 -7.49
N THR A 149 -15.11 1.42 -8.66
CA THR A 149 -14.60 0.13 -9.15
C THR A 149 -13.08 0.16 -9.30
N PHE A 150 -12.53 1.23 -9.88
CA PHE A 150 -11.09 1.47 -9.97
C PHE A 150 -10.42 1.54 -8.60
N ARG A 151 -11.01 2.29 -7.66
CA ARG A 151 -10.48 2.43 -6.30
C ARG A 151 -10.47 1.09 -5.55
N LYS A 152 -11.52 0.28 -5.69
CA LYS A 152 -11.60 -1.07 -5.12
C LYS A 152 -10.55 -2.00 -5.72
N ALA A 153 -10.35 -1.96 -7.04
CA ALA A 153 -9.31 -2.74 -7.71
C ALA A 153 -7.91 -2.32 -7.23
N GLY A 154 -7.63 -1.03 -7.15
CA GLY A 154 -6.38 -0.48 -6.62
C GLY A 154 -6.12 -0.87 -5.16
N PHE A 155 -7.17 -0.95 -4.33
CA PHE A 155 -7.06 -1.41 -2.94
C PHE A 155 -6.67 -2.88 -2.84
N ILE A 156 -7.34 -3.76 -3.60
CA ILE A 156 -6.99 -5.20 -3.63
C ILE A 156 -5.56 -5.39 -4.14
N LEU A 157 -5.15 -4.65 -5.17
CA LEU A 157 -3.78 -4.67 -5.66
C LEU A 157 -2.78 -4.17 -4.61
N ALA A 158 -3.11 -3.13 -3.84
CA ALA A 158 -2.24 -2.64 -2.78
C ALA A 158 -2.01 -3.72 -1.70
N TRP A 159 -3.06 -4.46 -1.35
CA TRP A 159 -2.96 -5.64 -0.49
C TRP A 159 -2.06 -6.72 -1.11
N ARG A 160 -2.28 -7.11 -2.38
CA ARG A 160 -1.39 -8.05 -3.11
C ARG A 160 0.07 -7.58 -3.17
N CYS A 161 0.30 -6.28 -3.07
CA CYS A 161 1.61 -5.65 -3.07
C CYS A 161 2.21 -5.46 -1.65
N GLY A 162 1.60 -6.03 -0.61
CA GLY A 162 2.16 -6.14 0.74
C GLY A 162 1.53 -5.24 1.79
N ALA A 163 0.43 -4.54 1.49
CA ALA A 163 -0.39 -3.84 2.49
C ALA A 163 -1.27 -4.84 3.27
N ALA A 164 -0.63 -5.68 4.10
CA ALA A 164 -1.24 -6.84 4.76
C ALA A 164 -2.47 -6.50 5.63
N SER A 165 -2.53 -5.28 6.20
CA SER A 165 -3.70 -4.81 6.94
C SER A 165 -4.98 -4.72 6.10
N GLY A 166 -4.84 -4.63 4.78
CA GLY A 166 -5.96 -4.57 3.84
C GLY A 166 -6.62 -5.93 3.52
N ARG A 167 -6.11 -7.05 4.02
CA ARG A 167 -6.57 -8.41 3.65
C ARG A 167 -8.08 -8.61 3.82
N GLU A 168 -8.61 -8.26 4.98
CA GLU A 168 -10.04 -8.48 5.32
C GLU A 168 -10.94 -7.66 4.40
N SER A 169 -10.64 -6.37 4.23
CA SER A 169 -11.35 -5.50 3.30
C SER A 169 -11.22 -6.00 1.85
N ALA A 170 -10.05 -6.49 1.44
CA ALA A 170 -9.86 -7.05 0.11
C ALA A 170 -10.73 -8.30 -0.11
N ALA A 171 -10.88 -9.17 0.90
CA ALA A 171 -11.77 -10.32 0.86
C ALA A 171 -13.23 -9.90 0.61
N GLU A 172 -13.70 -8.84 1.27
CA GLU A 172 -15.06 -8.33 1.04
C GLU A 172 -15.22 -7.74 -0.36
N LEU A 173 -14.23 -6.95 -0.82
CA LEU A 173 -14.30 -6.23 -2.08
C LEU A 173 -14.32 -7.14 -3.31
N ILE A 174 -13.64 -8.29 -3.29
CA ILE A 174 -13.63 -9.20 -4.44
C ILE A 174 -15.03 -9.72 -4.80
N ARG A 175 -15.98 -9.75 -3.85
CA ARG A 175 -17.36 -10.17 -4.13
C ARG A 175 -18.18 -9.10 -4.86
N THR A 176 -17.66 -7.88 -4.93
CA THR A 176 -18.35 -6.71 -5.49
C THR A 176 -17.85 -6.31 -6.87
N LEU A 177 -16.72 -6.88 -7.31
CA LEU A 177 -16.10 -6.58 -8.60
C LEU A 177 -16.51 -7.57 -9.66
N ASP A 178 -16.57 -7.10 -10.91
CA ASP A 178 -16.80 -7.98 -12.06
C ASP A 178 -15.59 -8.89 -12.32
N HIS A 179 -15.83 -9.97 -13.07
CA HIS A 179 -14.82 -10.98 -13.36
C HIS A 179 -13.67 -10.44 -14.22
N LYS A 180 -13.91 -9.45 -15.10
CA LYS A 180 -12.87 -8.86 -15.96
C LYS A 180 -11.84 -8.11 -15.12
N ILE A 181 -12.31 -7.34 -14.13
CA ILE A 181 -11.45 -6.64 -13.18
C ILE A 181 -10.70 -7.63 -12.29
N LEU A 182 -11.36 -8.67 -11.79
CA LEU A 182 -10.68 -9.69 -11.00
C LEU A 182 -9.61 -10.44 -11.80
N ASN A 183 -9.86 -10.75 -13.08
CA ASN A 183 -8.87 -11.36 -13.96
C ASN A 183 -7.62 -10.49 -14.08
N ALA A 184 -7.78 -9.18 -14.27
CA ALA A 184 -6.65 -8.25 -14.29
C ALA A 184 -5.95 -8.17 -12.93
N VAL A 185 -6.73 -8.02 -11.85
CA VAL A 185 -6.22 -7.81 -10.49
C VAL A 185 -5.48 -9.03 -9.96
N PHE A 186 -5.88 -10.25 -10.27
CA PHE A 186 -5.21 -11.49 -9.84
C PHE A 186 -4.31 -12.10 -10.92
N GLU A 187 -4.25 -11.50 -12.11
CA GLU A 187 -3.49 -12.02 -13.27
C GLU A 187 -3.95 -13.43 -13.68
N MET A 188 -5.25 -13.70 -13.52
CA MET A 188 -5.89 -14.99 -13.80
C MET A 188 -6.71 -14.92 -15.08
N LYS A 189 -6.92 -16.08 -15.72
CA LYS A 189 -7.79 -16.21 -16.89
C LYS A 189 -9.13 -16.81 -16.48
N ASN A 190 -10.22 -16.28 -17.02
CA ASN A 190 -11.56 -16.85 -16.93
C ASN A 190 -12.05 -17.11 -15.49
N ILE A 191 -11.83 -16.15 -14.57
CA ILE A 191 -12.51 -16.17 -13.26
C ILE A 191 -14.02 -16.23 -13.50
N ASP A 192 -14.66 -17.21 -12.86
CA ASP A 192 -16.10 -17.36 -12.79
C ASP A 192 -16.60 -17.22 -11.34
N ASN A 193 -17.90 -17.40 -11.11
CA ASN A 193 -18.47 -17.30 -9.77
C ASN A 193 -17.93 -18.35 -8.77
N SER A 194 -17.48 -19.51 -9.26
CA SER A 194 -16.87 -20.54 -8.41
C SER A 194 -15.48 -20.08 -7.95
N ALA A 195 -14.67 -19.58 -8.87
CA ALA A 195 -13.37 -19.00 -8.60
C ALA A 195 -13.47 -17.81 -7.62
N VAL A 196 -14.47 -16.93 -7.75
CA VAL A 196 -14.67 -15.83 -6.79
C VAL A 196 -14.95 -16.35 -5.38
N LYS A 197 -15.79 -17.39 -5.23
CA LYS A 197 -16.05 -18.01 -3.92
C LYS A 197 -14.80 -18.66 -3.35
N GLN A 198 -13.99 -19.29 -4.20
CA GLN A 198 -12.73 -19.90 -3.79
C GLN A 198 -11.70 -18.84 -3.37
N LEU A 199 -11.54 -17.76 -4.12
CA LEU A 199 -10.73 -16.60 -3.74
C LEU A 199 -11.15 -16.08 -2.38
N HIS A 200 -12.45 -15.82 -2.18
CA HIS A 200 -12.97 -15.32 -0.90
C HIS A 200 -12.63 -16.25 0.27
N LYS A 201 -12.84 -17.56 0.07
CA LYS A 201 -12.52 -18.57 1.07
C LYS A 201 -11.02 -18.60 1.41
N ILE A 202 -10.14 -18.59 0.41
CA ILE A 202 -8.69 -18.64 0.60
C ILE A 202 -8.21 -17.37 1.31
N ILE A 203 -8.59 -16.19 0.81
CA ILE A 203 -8.17 -14.91 1.41
C ILE A 203 -8.58 -14.83 2.89
N THR A 204 -9.78 -15.31 3.22
CA THR A 204 -10.31 -15.25 4.59
C THR A 204 -9.62 -16.27 5.51
N ASN A 205 -9.49 -17.53 5.07
CA ASN A 205 -9.16 -18.65 5.96
C ASN A 205 -7.72 -19.17 5.83
N GLU A 206 -7.04 -18.88 4.72
CA GLU A 206 -5.72 -19.39 4.36
C GLU A 206 -4.76 -18.22 4.04
N PRO A 207 -4.46 -17.32 5.01
CA PRO A 207 -3.71 -16.09 4.73
C PRO A 207 -2.28 -16.32 4.22
N TRP A 208 -1.71 -17.51 4.42
CA TRP A 208 -0.35 -17.86 3.99
C TRP A 208 -0.30 -18.61 2.66
N ARG A 209 -1.39 -18.59 1.91
CA ARG A 209 -1.49 -19.14 0.56
C ARG A 209 -1.70 -18.02 -0.46
N ASP A 210 -1.08 -18.15 -1.62
CA ASP A 210 -1.43 -17.28 -2.75
C ASP A 210 -2.85 -17.62 -3.22
N PRO A 211 -3.83 -16.70 -3.12
CA PRO A 211 -5.18 -16.95 -3.60
C PRO A 211 -5.26 -17.19 -5.11
N ALA A 212 -4.27 -16.75 -5.90
CA ALA A 212 -4.24 -16.98 -7.34
C ALA A 212 -3.78 -18.41 -7.72
N ASP A 213 -3.22 -19.17 -6.78
CA ASP A 213 -2.73 -20.53 -7.02
C ASP A 213 -3.76 -21.60 -6.59
N PHE A 214 -4.64 -21.93 -7.53
CA PHE A 214 -5.61 -23.02 -7.38
C PHE A 214 -5.01 -24.41 -7.60
N SER A 215 -3.77 -24.50 -8.09
CA SER A 215 -3.12 -25.77 -8.43
C SER A 215 -2.53 -26.49 -7.22
N ILE A 216 -2.27 -25.75 -6.14
CA ILE A 216 -1.81 -26.32 -4.88
C ILE A 216 -2.95 -27.16 -4.29
N ASP A 217 -2.89 -28.45 -4.56
CA ASP A 217 -3.66 -29.47 -3.86
C ASP A 217 -3.26 -29.46 -2.38
N ASN A 218 -4.11 -30.00 -1.49
CA ASN A 218 -4.00 -29.90 -0.01
C ASN A 218 -2.70 -30.52 0.61
N SER A 219 -1.67 -30.76 -0.19
CA SER A 219 -0.30 -31.00 0.22
C SER A 219 0.22 -29.91 1.18
N ALA A 220 1.20 -30.30 2.01
CA ALA A 220 1.76 -29.42 3.01
C ALA A 220 2.49 -28.24 2.36
N VAL A 221 1.84 -27.08 2.30
CA VAL A 221 2.43 -25.83 1.83
C VAL A 221 3.61 -25.47 2.75
N PRO A 222 4.81 -25.22 2.21
CA PRO A 222 5.94 -24.82 3.03
C PRO A 222 5.64 -23.49 3.76
N PRO A 223 6.18 -23.28 4.96
CA PRO A 223 5.99 -22.03 5.69
C PRO A 223 6.47 -20.82 4.89
N VAL A 224 5.72 -19.73 4.99
CA VAL A 224 6.08 -18.45 4.36
C VAL A 224 6.81 -17.60 5.38
N PHE A 225 8.06 -17.25 5.10
CA PHE A 225 8.85 -16.41 6.00
C PHE A 225 8.75 -14.93 5.64
N ARG A 226 8.57 -14.08 6.65
CA ARG A 226 8.47 -12.62 6.54
C ARG A 226 9.20 -11.94 7.70
N THR A 227 9.41 -10.63 7.56
CA THR A 227 9.91 -9.80 8.65
C THR A 227 9.13 -8.50 8.72
N ALA A 228 8.88 -8.00 9.93
CA ALA A 228 8.27 -6.70 10.15
C ALA A 228 9.07 -5.88 11.17
N GLY A 229 8.86 -4.57 11.19
CA GLY A 229 9.53 -3.68 12.13
C GLY A 229 10.91 -3.20 11.71
N GLY A 230 11.50 -2.39 12.58
CA GLY A 230 12.87 -1.92 12.49
C GLY A 230 13.14 -0.84 13.52
N PHE A 231 14.39 -0.37 13.56
CA PHE A 231 14.79 0.69 14.48
C PHE A 231 14.25 2.05 14.04
N SER A 232 13.65 2.79 14.98
CA SER A 232 13.03 4.09 14.74
C SER A 232 14.00 5.16 14.28
N GLY A 233 15.29 5.05 14.59
CA GLY A 233 16.33 5.93 14.04
C GLY A 233 16.44 5.88 12.51
N TYR A 234 15.88 4.83 11.88
CA TYR A 234 15.73 4.71 10.43
C TYR A 234 14.28 4.89 9.95
N GLY A 235 13.43 5.54 10.75
CA GLY A 235 12.03 5.80 10.42
C GLY A 235 11.11 4.57 10.53
N ARG A 236 11.49 3.57 11.32
CA ARG A 236 10.71 2.36 11.60
C ARG A 236 10.06 2.40 13.00
N GLU A 237 9.43 1.30 13.39
CA GLU A 237 8.46 1.26 14.50
C GLU A 237 9.09 1.31 15.89
N PHE A 238 10.22 0.63 16.11
CA PHE A 238 10.70 0.33 17.46
C PHE A 238 11.88 1.18 17.90
N ARG A 239 11.81 1.77 19.09
CA ARG A 239 12.89 2.55 19.74
C ARG A 239 13.84 1.68 20.54
N SER A 240 13.36 0.54 21.01
CA SER A 240 14.10 -0.47 21.75
C SER A 240 13.86 -1.85 21.11
N LEU A 241 14.56 -2.88 21.61
CA LEU A 241 14.38 -4.24 21.11
C LEU A 241 12.93 -4.70 21.36
N PRO A 242 12.21 -5.17 20.32
CA PRO A 242 10.81 -5.50 20.48
C PRO A 242 10.64 -6.80 21.26
N ALA A 243 9.51 -6.90 21.94
CA ALA A 243 8.92 -8.14 22.42
C ALA A 243 7.60 -8.40 21.69
N ALA A 244 7.19 -9.66 21.59
CA ALA A 244 5.96 -10.08 20.93
C ALA A 244 5.08 -10.92 21.85
N ALA A 245 3.76 -10.73 21.81
CA ALA A 245 2.79 -11.52 22.55
C ALA A 245 1.51 -11.75 21.72
N VAL A 246 0.66 -12.65 22.21
CA VAL A 246 -0.67 -12.94 21.64
C VAL A 246 -1.73 -12.37 22.57
N ILE A 247 -2.67 -11.60 22.03
CA ILE A 247 -3.88 -11.14 22.73
C ILE A 247 -5.06 -11.38 21.78
N ASP A 248 -6.06 -12.13 22.24
CA ASP A 248 -7.28 -12.44 21.45
C ASP A 248 -6.98 -12.97 20.04
N ASP A 249 -6.05 -13.93 19.94
CA ASP A 249 -5.55 -14.53 18.69
C ASP A 249 -4.88 -13.54 17.72
N CYS A 250 -4.63 -12.29 18.13
CA CYS A 250 -3.85 -11.32 17.40
C CYS A 250 -2.42 -11.24 17.94
N ILE A 251 -1.45 -11.05 17.05
CA ILE A 251 -0.06 -10.81 17.44
C ILE A 251 0.16 -9.32 17.65
N TYR A 252 0.69 -8.98 18.81
CA TYR A 252 1.13 -7.62 19.14
C TYR A 252 2.63 -7.62 19.40
N ALA A 253 3.26 -6.50 19.10
CA ALA A 253 4.65 -6.21 19.43
C ALA A 253 4.77 -4.88 20.15
N THR A 254 5.75 -4.79 21.05
CA THR A 254 6.04 -3.56 21.79
C THR A 254 7.53 -3.35 21.94
N ASP A 255 7.96 -2.09 21.99
CA ASP A 255 9.29 -1.67 22.42
C ASP A 255 9.31 -1.18 23.89
N GLY A 256 8.25 -1.48 24.64
CA GLY A 256 8.05 -1.05 26.03
C GLY A 256 7.42 0.34 26.17
N LEU A 257 7.29 1.11 25.08
CA LEU A 257 6.61 2.41 25.08
C LEU A 257 5.39 2.41 24.18
N ASP A 258 5.54 1.86 22.99
CA ASP A 258 4.53 1.83 21.95
C ASP A 258 4.08 0.38 21.70
N VAL A 259 2.80 0.20 21.37
CA VAL A 259 2.24 -1.11 20.98
C VAL A 259 1.85 -1.08 19.52
N PHE A 260 2.12 -2.18 18.83
CA PHE A 260 1.82 -2.35 17.42
C PHE A 260 1.14 -3.70 17.20
N LYS A 261 0.02 -3.68 16.50
CA LYS A 261 -0.64 -4.88 15.98
C LYS A 261 0.06 -5.34 14.71
N LEU A 262 0.42 -6.61 14.65
CA LEU A 262 0.99 -7.22 13.45
C LEU A 262 -0.13 -7.72 12.52
N HIS A 263 -0.10 -7.23 11.29
CA HIS A 263 -0.84 -7.78 10.17
C HIS A 263 0.15 -8.49 9.25
N ALA A 264 -0.04 -9.77 8.98
CA ALA A 264 0.84 -10.52 8.09
C ALA A 264 0.08 -11.62 7.35
N ASP A 265 0.49 -11.83 6.10
CA ASP A 265 -0.06 -12.82 5.19
C ASP A 265 0.97 -13.20 4.10
N TYR A 266 0.50 -13.93 3.08
CA TYR A 266 1.31 -14.36 1.95
C TYR A 266 1.97 -13.17 1.22
N TYR A 267 1.30 -12.03 1.09
CA TYR A 267 1.80 -10.91 0.30
C TYR A 267 2.69 -9.96 1.10
N GLY A 268 2.51 -9.83 2.41
CA GLY A 268 3.34 -8.93 3.19
C GLY A 268 3.18 -9.02 4.70
N SER A 269 3.85 -8.09 5.38
CA SER A 269 3.74 -7.89 6.82
C SER A 269 3.86 -6.42 7.18
N GLU A 270 3.02 -5.96 8.09
CA GLU A 270 2.89 -4.57 8.49
C GLU A 270 2.59 -4.47 10.00
N LEU A 271 3.14 -3.44 10.63
CA LEU A 271 2.84 -3.07 12.00
C LEU A 271 2.01 -1.80 12.01
N ILE A 272 0.85 -1.86 12.65
CA ILE A 272 -0.01 -0.69 12.86
C ILE A 272 -0.01 -0.37 14.34
N ARG A 273 0.29 0.88 14.68
CA ARG A 273 0.26 1.36 16.06
C ARG A 273 -1.15 1.18 16.64
N ASP A 274 -1.22 0.58 17.81
CA ASP A 274 -2.44 0.40 18.58
C ASP A 274 -2.33 1.23 19.86
N ASN A 275 -3.30 2.14 20.06
CA ASN A 275 -3.33 3.02 21.23
C ASN A 275 -4.29 2.53 22.32
N GLU A 276 -5.04 1.46 22.06
CA GLU A 276 -6.00 0.88 23.00
C GLU A 276 -5.30 -0.16 23.90
N VAL A 277 -4.38 -0.94 23.32
CA VAL A 277 -3.57 -1.91 24.05
C VAL A 277 -2.38 -1.22 24.73
N LYS A 278 -2.28 -1.37 26.04
CA LYS A 278 -1.18 -0.78 26.81
C LYS A 278 0.09 -1.65 26.80
N PRO A 279 1.30 -1.07 26.75
CA PRO A 279 2.55 -1.85 26.75
C PRO A 279 2.67 -2.87 27.88
N GLU A 280 2.18 -2.55 29.09
CA GLU A 280 2.29 -3.42 30.27
C GLU A 280 1.42 -4.68 30.16
N SER A 281 0.44 -4.68 29.26
CA SER A 281 -0.39 -5.85 28.96
C SER A 281 0.35 -6.87 28.08
N ILE A 282 1.42 -6.44 27.39
CA ILE A 282 2.25 -7.30 26.55
C ILE A 282 3.22 -8.07 27.45
N ARG A 283 2.80 -9.26 27.87
CA ARG A 283 3.67 -10.20 28.58
C ARG A 283 4.25 -11.18 27.56
N PRO A 284 5.57 -11.18 27.33
CA PRO A 284 6.21 -12.18 26.48
C PRO A 284 5.85 -13.58 27.00
N GLY A 285 5.06 -14.31 26.22
CA GLY A 285 4.42 -15.53 26.67
C GLY A 285 4.53 -16.60 25.59
N GLY A 286 5.49 -17.51 25.75
CA GLY A 286 5.68 -18.64 24.85
C GLY A 286 6.68 -19.63 25.45
N VAL A 287 6.38 -20.93 25.35
CA VAL A 287 7.28 -21.99 25.80
C VAL A 287 8.47 -22.04 24.83
N VAL A 288 9.51 -21.26 25.12
CA VAL A 288 10.81 -21.25 24.39
C VAL A 288 11.34 -22.69 24.20
N ASN A 289 11.03 -23.58 25.15
CA ASN A 289 11.49 -24.96 25.19
C ASN A 289 10.86 -25.91 24.14
N ARG A 290 9.83 -25.51 23.39
CA ARG A 290 9.25 -26.36 22.32
C ARG A 290 9.82 -26.08 20.92
N PHE A 291 10.53 -24.98 20.69
CA PHE A 291 10.60 -24.40 19.33
C PHE A 291 11.97 -24.27 18.68
N VAL A 292 13.09 -24.51 19.38
CA VAL A 292 14.41 -24.20 18.79
C VAL A 292 15.53 -25.10 19.33
N LYS A 293 15.26 -26.40 19.52
CA LYS A 293 16.38 -27.35 19.57
C LYS A 293 16.77 -27.54 18.10
N ASP A 294 17.94 -27.02 17.72
CA ASP A 294 18.59 -27.24 16.40
C ASP A 294 18.20 -26.29 15.25
N GLY A 295 17.60 -25.12 15.53
CA GLY A 295 17.37 -24.09 14.50
C GLY A 295 16.29 -24.46 13.48
N SER A 296 15.30 -25.23 13.93
CA SER A 296 14.08 -25.56 13.21
C SER A 296 12.89 -25.45 14.15
N PHE A 297 11.69 -25.21 13.61
CA PHE A 297 10.44 -25.31 14.35
C PHE A 297 9.67 -26.56 13.90
N ILE A 298 8.92 -27.15 14.83
CA ILE A 298 8.12 -28.35 14.57
C ILE A 298 6.65 -27.96 14.49
N ILE A 299 6.00 -28.28 13.37
CA ILE A 299 4.56 -28.13 13.18
C ILE A 299 4.03 -29.46 12.66
N ASN A 300 2.99 -29.99 13.31
CA ASN A 300 2.34 -31.25 12.89
C ASN A 300 3.36 -32.38 12.67
N ASN A 301 4.32 -32.52 13.59
CA ASN A 301 5.43 -33.48 13.54
C ASN A 301 6.40 -33.33 12.35
N LYS A 302 6.33 -32.23 11.58
CA LYS A 302 7.31 -31.87 10.55
C LYS A 302 8.24 -30.79 11.06
N SER A 303 9.53 -30.98 10.87
CA SER A 303 10.56 -29.98 11.17
C SER A 303 10.76 -29.08 9.95
N TYR A 304 10.74 -27.77 10.19
CA TYR A 304 10.99 -26.75 9.19
C TYR A 304 12.23 -25.95 9.59
N PRO A 305 13.28 -25.91 8.76
CA PRO A 305 14.49 -25.17 9.09
C PRO A 305 14.20 -23.67 9.09
N LEU A 306 14.73 -22.98 10.10
CA LEU A 306 14.73 -21.51 10.10
C LEU A 306 15.74 -20.99 9.08
N PRO A 307 15.47 -19.83 8.43
CA PRO A 307 16.44 -19.15 7.60
C PRO A 307 17.77 -18.92 8.33
N SER A 308 18.88 -18.88 7.57
CA SER A 308 20.20 -18.58 8.14
C SER A 308 20.18 -17.21 8.83
N GLY A 309 20.78 -17.14 10.03
CA GLY A 309 20.77 -15.93 10.87
C GLY A 309 19.53 -15.74 11.75
N TRP A 310 18.48 -16.57 11.62
CA TRP A 310 17.26 -16.43 12.42
C TRP A 310 17.23 -17.37 13.64
N LYS A 311 18.36 -18.05 13.93
CA LYS A 311 18.43 -19.22 14.82
C LYS A 311 18.92 -18.93 16.24
N THR A 312 19.60 -17.81 16.47
CA THR A 312 20.33 -17.55 17.72
C THR A 312 19.83 -16.30 18.41
N GLY A 313 19.84 -16.31 19.75
CA GLY A 313 19.52 -15.14 20.54
C GLY A 313 18.04 -14.78 20.54
N ILE A 314 17.13 -15.76 20.40
CA ILE A 314 15.69 -15.51 20.47
C ILE A 314 15.31 -14.99 21.87
N THR A 315 14.60 -13.86 21.93
CA THR A 315 14.22 -13.19 23.19
C THR A 315 12.74 -13.26 23.50
N SER A 316 11.88 -13.34 22.49
CA SER A 316 10.42 -13.45 22.63
C SER A 316 9.87 -14.35 21.54
N ILE A 317 8.79 -15.08 21.85
CA ILE A 317 8.03 -15.89 20.88
C ILE A 317 6.55 -15.66 21.14
N ALA A 318 5.77 -15.46 20.08
CA ALA A 318 4.32 -15.40 20.08
C ALA A 318 3.77 -16.36 19.01
N VAL A 319 2.76 -17.15 19.36
CA VAL A 319 2.18 -18.16 18.47
C VAL A 319 0.67 -18.01 18.46
N SER A 320 0.10 -17.76 17.28
CA SER A 320 -1.34 -17.78 17.01
C SER A 320 -1.65 -18.93 16.04
N ARG A 321 -2.93 -19.16 15.71
CA ARG A 321 -3.43 -20.30 14.93
C ARG A 321 -2.60 -20.62 13.68
N ASN A 322 -2.15 -19.62 12.93
CA ASN A 322 -1.49 -19.80 11.64
C ASN A 322 -0.16 -19.03 11.51
N ILE A 323 0.36 -18.47 12.61
CA ILE A 323 1.54 -17.62 12.58
C ILE A 323 2.40 -17.84 13.82
N ILE A 324 3.70 -17.98 13.60
CA ILE A 324 4.72 -17.96 14.64
C ILE A 324 5.55 -16.69 14.44
N VAL A 325 5.73 -15.93 15.51
CA VAL A 325 6.52 -14.71 15.52
C VAL A 325 7.57 -14.79 16.61
N TRP A 326 8.78 -14.35 16.31
CA TRP A 326 9.84 -14.24 17.31
C TRP A 326 10.72 -13.02 17.10
N THR A 327 11.44 -12.65 18.14
CA THR A 327 12.38 -11.53 18.17
C THR A 327 13.76 -12.04 18.54
N LEU A 328 14.80 -11.30 18.15
CA LEU A 328 16.20 -11.63 18.46
C LEU A 328 16.83 -10.55 19.34
N ARG A 329 17.83 -10.92 20.13
CA ARG A 329 18.55 -10.04 21.06
C ARG A 329 19.21 -8.85 20.36
N ASP A 330 19.67 -9.03 19.14
CA ASP A 330 20.44 -8.02 18.41
C ASP A 330 19.67 -7.49 17.18
N SER A 331 18.34 -7.54 17.21
CA SER A 331 17.49 -7.15 16.08
C SER A 331 16.23 -6.40 16.51
N TYR A 332 15.97 -5.27 15.85
CA TYR A 332 14.73 -4.51 15.97
C TYR A 332 13.62 -5.05 15.05
N LYS A 333 13.66 -6.34 14.68
CA LYS A 333 12.71 -6.95 13.75
C LYS A 333 11.92 -8.05 14.43
N LEU A 334 10.69 -8.20 13.96
CA LEU A 334 9.91 -9.41 14.13
C LEU A 334 10.23 -10.36 12.97
N TYR A 335 10.49 -11.60 13.30
CA TYR A 335 10.67 -12.70 12.36
C TYR A 335 9.41 -13.55 12.37
N ILE A 336 8.87 -13.82 11.20
CA ILE A 336 7.53 -14.36 11.04
C ILE A 336 7.62 -15.64 10.21
N ALA A 337 6.99 -16.70 10.69
CA ALA A 337 6.72 -17.91 9.95
C ALA A 337 5.21 -18.12 9.86
N GLY A 338 4.70 -17.98 8.65
CA GLY A 338 3.33 -18.19 8.29
C GLY A 338 3.04 -19.63 7.88
N ILE A 339 1.94 -20.18 8.38
CA ILE A 339 1.64 -21.61 8.28
C ILE A 339 0.23 -21.76 7.73
N SER A 340 0.11 -22.45 6.59
CA SER A 340 -1.21 -22.88 6.12
C SER A 340 -1.69 -24.06 6.98
N PRO A 341 -2.87 -23.97 7.60
CA PRO A 341 -3.41 -25.09 8.37
C PRO A 341 -3.54 -26.32 7.45
N LEU A 342 -2.95 -27.45 7.88
CA LEU A 342 -3.26 -28.74 7.27
C LEU A 342 -4.71 -29.07 7.66
N LYS A 343 -5.54 -29.43 6.68
CA LYS A 343 -6.90 -29.92 6.94
C LYS A 343 -6.88 -31.28 7.63
#